data_AF-A0A3D3FRL0-F1
#
_entry.id   AF-A0A3D3FRL0-F1
#
_cell.length_a   1.000
_cell.length_b   1.000
_cell.length_c   1.000
_cell.angle_alpha   90.00
_cell.angle_beta   90.00
_cell.angle_gamma   90.00
#
_symmetry.space_group_name_H-M   'P 1'
#
loop_
_entity.id
_entity.type
_entity.pdbx_description
1 polymer ?
#
loop_
_entity_poly.entity_id
_entity_poly.type
_entity_poly.pdbx_seq_one_letter_code
_entity_poly.pdbx_strand_id
1 'polypeptide(L)' 'MRRAVRVAARRFRVGYYRILYQLLDNELVIVAVAIGHRKDIHES' A
#
# COMPACT_ATOMS: atom_id res chain seq x y z
N MET A 1 -15.08 0.41 22.39
CA MET A 1 -15.22 1.39 21.29
C MET A 1 -14.38 0.92 20.10
N ARG A 2 -14.98 0.16 19.16
CA ARG A 2 -14.30 -0.24 17.92
C ARG A 2 -14.53 0.84 16.87
N ARG A 3 -13.55 1.73 16.69
CA ARG A 3 -13.58 2.68 15.55
C ARG A 3 -13.22 1.88 14.30
N ALA A 4 -14.07 1.91 13.29
CA ALA A 4 -13.81 1.23 12.02
C ALA A 4 -12.48 1.72 11.44
N VAL A 5 -11.52 0.82 11.26
CA VAL A 5 -10.28 1.11 10.51
C VAL A 5 -10.69 1.36 9.08
N ARG A 6 -10.48 2.59 8.58
CA ARG A 6 -10.70 2.89 7.17
C ARG A 6 -9.58 2.24 6.36
N VAL A 7 -9.86 1.07 5.80
CA VAL A 7 -8.93 0.39 4.92
C VAL A 7 -9.06 0.96 3.51
N ALA A 8 -8.27 1.99 3.22
CA ALA A 8 -8.10 2.48 1.86
C ALA A 8 -6.72 2.04 1.35
N ALA A 9 -6.72 1.21 0.30
CA ALA A 9 -5.49 0.83 -0.38
C ALA A 9 -4.92 2.03 -1.14
N ARG A 10 -3.66 2.38 -0.87
CA ARG A 10 -2.93 3.49 -1.49
C ARG A 10 -1.69 2.97 -2.20
N ARG A 11 -1.17 3.76 -3.15
CA ARG A 11 0.02 3.42 -3.95
C ARG A 11 1.09 4.48 -3.78
N PHE A 12 2.31 4.08 -3.51
CA PHE A 12 3.49 4.95 -3.48
C PHE A 12 4.61 4.38 -4.37
N ARG A 13 5.49 5.25 -4.86
CA ARG A 13 6.57 4.89 -5.79
C ARG A 13 7.93 5.01 -5.10
N VAL A 14 8.72 3.95 -5.19
CA VAL A 14 10.11 3.92 -4.74
C VAL A 14 10.97 3.44 -5.91
N GLY A 15 11.70 4.37 -6.54
CA GLY A 15 12.50 4.07 -7.73
C GLY A 15 11.67 3.42 -8.86
N TYR A 16 11.98 2.16 -9.17
CA TYR A 16 11.27 1.36 -10.17
C TYR A 16 10.12 0.51 -9.60
N TYR A 17 9.83 0.59 -8.31
CA TYR A 17 8.78 -0.21 -7.69
C TYR A 17 7.52 0.61 -7.42
N ARG A 18 6.37 -0.07 -7.48
CA ARG A 18 5.09 0.41 -6.95
C ARG A 18 4.75 -0.44 -5.73
N ILE A 19 4.49 0.24 -4.62
CA ILE A 19 4.08 -0.37 -3.35
C ILE A 19 2.60 -0.08 -3.16
N LEU A 20 1.81 -1.14 -3.01
CA LEU A 20 0.44 -1.07 -2.52
C LEU A 20 0.48 -1.16 -0.99
N TYR A 21 -0.10 -0.21 -0.29
CA TYR A 21 -0.05 -0.17 1.17
C TYR A 21 -1.35 0.32 1.79
N GLN A 22 -1.48 0.07 3.09
CA GLN A 22 -2.52 0.58 3.95
C GLN A 22 -1.91 1.40 5.07
N LEU A 23 -2.60 2.46 5.50
CA LEU A 23 -2.19 3.30 6.61
C LEU A 23 -3.09 3.03 7.82
N LEU A 24 -2.48 2.65 8.93
CA LEU A 24 -3.15 2.51 10.22
C LEU A 24 -2.95 3.81 11.00
N ASP A 25 -3.83 4.78 10.76
CA ASP A 25 -3.69 6.16 11.24
C ASP A 25 -3.54 6.27 12.76
N ASN A 26 -4.19 5.38 13.52
CA ASN A 26 -4.17 5.41 14.98
C ASN A 26 -2.86 4.84 15.59
N GLU A 27 -2.04 4.18 14.78
CA GLU A 27 -0.85 3.44 15.23
C GLU A 27 0.44 3.97 14.57
N LEU A 28 0.34 4.93 13.63
CA LEU A 28 1.45 5.41 12.80
C LEU A 28 2.17 4.25 12.07
N VAL A 29 1.41 3.25 11.62
CA VAL A 29 1.93 2.07 10.93
C VAL A 29 1.52 2.08 9.47
N ILE A 30 2.48 1.77 8.59
CA ILE A 30 2.23 1.47 7.17
C ILE A 30 2.37 -0.04 6.96
N VAL A 31 1.34 -0.66 6.40
CA VAL A 31 1.33 -2.08 6.05
C VAL A 31 1.49 -2.22 4.53
N ALA A 32 2.60 -2.78 4.08
CA ALA A 32 2.80 -3.11 2.66
C ALA A 32 1.99 -4.37 2.31
N VAL A 33 1.07 -4.26 1.35
CA VAL A 33 0.19 -5.35 0.89
C VAL A 33 0.77 -6.06 -0.32
N ALA A 34 1.38 -5.30 -1.23
CA ALA A 34 2.05 -5.84 -2.41
C ALA A 34 3.17 -4.90 -2.87
N ILE A 35 4.24 -5.47 -3.43
CA ILE A 35 5.35 -4.75 -4.04
C ILE A 35 5.54 -5.33 -5.43
N GLY A 36 5.49 -4.46 -6.44
CA GLY A 36 5.71 -4.86 -7.85
C GLY A 36 6.73 -3.96 -8.52
N HIS A 37 7.54 -4.51 -9.40
CA HIS A 37 8.43 -3.74 -10.24
C HIS A 37 7.63 -3.09 -11.39
N ARG A 38 8.06 -1.92 -11.88
CA ARG A 38 7.33 -1.15 -12.90
C ARG A 38 7.25 -1.85 -14.25
N LYS A 39 8.22 -2.72 -14.55
CA LYS A 39 8.23 -3.51 -15.78
C LYS A 39 7.19 -4.64 -15.75
N ASP A 40 6.79 -5.09 -14.57
CA ASP A 40 5.92 -6.25 -14.37
C ASP A 40 4.42 -5.85 -14.34
N ILE A 41 4.11 -4.63 -14.78
CA ILE A 41 2.74 -4.05 -14.73
C ILE A 41 1.99 -4.22 -16.06
N HIS A 42 2.62 -4.80 -17.08
CA HIS A 42 2.03 -4.99 -18.41
C HIS A 42 1.93 -6.46 -18.85
N GLU A 43 2.15 -7.43 -17.94
CA GLU A 43 1.84 -8.83 -18.21
C GLU A 43 0.49 -9.20 -17.57
N SER A 44 -0.60 -8.77 -18.21
CA SER A 44 -1.97 -9.26 -17.99
C SER A 44 -2.82 -8.96 -19.23
#